data_AF-A0A2W6SIS2-F1
#
_entry.id   AF-A0A2W6SIS2-F1
#
_cell.length_a   1.000
_cell.length_b   1.000
_cell.length_c   1.000
_cell.angle_alpha   90.00
_cell.angle_beta   90.00
_cell.angle_gamma   90.00
#
_symmetry.space_group_name_H-M   'P 1'
#
loop_
_entity.id
_entity.type
_entity.pdbx_description
1 polymer ?
#
loop_
_entity_poly.entity_id
_entity_poly.type
_entity_poly.pdbx_seq_one_letter_code
_entity_poly.pdbx_strand_id
1 'polypeptide(L)'
;MRKTLYIIGLSFFVFSCTSQKNMKQNASRTNKQVVQPKTPVAKIPNEKPKPQITHEGGVDFFTTNIADATKNNNTISYGSIVSAKPAGYKVVKTYFPALGQNFRQRYLILHYTALPDDKSVAVLTQQEVSAHYLVNNTGDNEIYQLVDENKRAYHAGVSSWRSDKNLNDTSIGIEIVNAGFRTDSAKTRVFAAFSDDQIKKVAALAKDIITRYQIPATNVLAHSDIAATRKQDP
;
A
#
# COMPACT_ATOMS: atom_id res chain seq x y z
N MET A 1 16.28 55.29 3.80
CA MET A 1 15.57 56.18 4.76
C MET A 1 14.34 55.43 5.28
N ARG A 2 14.09 55.57 6.59
CA ARG A 2 12.98 55.10 7.47
C ARG A 2 11.74 54.49 6.78
N LYS A 3 11.38 53.23 7.04
CA LYS A 3 10.63 52.65 8.20
C LYS A 3 9.18 53.15 8.32
N THR A 4 8.22 52.23 8.14
CA THR A 4 6.85 52.34 8.65
C THR A 4 6.54 51.10 9.49
N LEU A 5 6.17 51.36 10.74
CA LEU A 5 5.75 50.39 11.76
C LEU A 5 4.23 50.25 11.70
N TYR A 6 3.70 49.04 11.89
CA TYR A 6 2.44 48.85 12.61
C TYR A 6 2.59 47.64 13.55
N ILE A 7 2.23 47.88 14.82
CA ILE A 7 2.16 46.93 15.94
C ILE A 7 0.66 46.62 16.19
N ILE A 8 0.43 45.53 16.94
CA ILE A 8 -0.76 45.14 17.74
C ILE A 8 -1.55 44.00 17.06
N GLY A 9 -1.85 42.84 17.66
CA GLY A 9 -1.62 42.29 19.01
C GLY A 9 -1.93 40.77 18.98
N LEU A 10 -1.09 39.93 19.59
CA LEU A 10 -1.28 39.28 20.90
C LEU A 10 -2.48 38.31 20.99
N SER A 11 -2.21 37.00 21.00
CA SER A 11 -2.97 36.01 21.79
C SER A 11 -2.18 34.71 22.02
N PHE A 12 -1.59 34.66 23.23
CA PHE A 12 -1.34 33.54 24.15
C PHE A 12 -1.07 32.12 23.62
N PHE A 13 0.18 31.69 23.82
CA PHE A 13 0.54 30.32 24.17
C PHE A 13 -0.04 29.93 25.53
N VAL A 14 -0.61 28.73 25.64
CA VAL A 14 -0.71 28.02 26.93
C VAL A 14 -0.05 26.66 26.76
N PHE A 15 1.13 26.53 27.37
CA PHE A 15 1.76 25.27 27.69
C PHE A 15 0.95 24.59 28.80
N SER A 16 0.64 23.30 28.64
CA SER A 16 0.26 22.43 29.75
C SER A 16 1.31 21.33 29.88
N CYS A 17 2.27 21.57 30.76
CA CYS A 17 3.09 20.55 31.41
C CYS A 17 2.88 20.69 32.92
N THR A 18 2.40 19.62 33.56
CA THR A 18 2.58 19.24 34.98
C THR A 18 1.71 18.00 35.21
N SER A 19 1.95 17.05 36.11
CA SER A 19 3.08 16.66 36.95
C SER A 19 2.63 15.34 37.61
N GLN A 20 3.53 14.38 37.78
CA GLN A 20 3.28 13.14 38.53
C GLN A 20 3.07 13.44 40.02
N LYS A 21 2.18 12.67 40.68
CA LYS A 21 2.40 12.22 42.06
C LYS A 21 2.00 10.76 42.23
N ASN A 22 2.99 9.94 42.53
CA ASN A 22 2.84 8.66 43.21
C ASN A 22 2.34 8.91 44.64
N MET A 23 1.37 8.12 45.11
CA MET A 23 1.16 7.90 46.55
C MET A 23 1.39 6.43 46.88
N LYS A 24 2.19 6.25 47.94
CA LYS A 24 2.63 4.99 48.51
C LYS A 24 1.49 4.23 49.20
N GLN A 25 1.73 2.93 49.29
CA GLN A 25 1.02 1.89 50.02
C GLN A 25 0.75 2.24 51.50
N ASN A 26 -0.36 1.70 52.02
CA ASN A 26 -0.44 1.26 53.42
C ASN A 26 -1.24 -0.05 53.51
N ALA A 27 -0.78 -0.90 54.43
CA ALA A 27 -1.02 -2.32 54.48
C ALA A 27 -2.26 -2.76 55.28
N SER A 28 -2.72 -3.96 54.94
CA SER A 28 -3.34 -5.03 55.75
C SER A 28 -4.69 -4.79 56.45
N ARG A 29 -5.68 -5.62 56.06
CA ARG A 29 -6.45 -6.48 57.00
C ARG A 29 -7.23 -7.59 56.27
N THR A 30 -6.87 -8.83 56.64
CA THR A 30 -7.69 -10.06 56.84
C THR A 30 -8.69 -10.55 55.78
N ASN A 31 -8.22 -11.61 55.09
CA ASN A 31 -8.84 -12.87 54.68
C ASN A 31 -10.35 -13.10 54.95
N LYS A 32 -11.15 -13.18 53.87
CA LYS A 32 -12.32 -14.08 53.77
C LYS A 32 -12.30 -14.70 52.37
N GLN A 33 -12.06 -16.00 52.30
CA GLN A 33 -12.24 -16.78 51.07
C GLN A 33 -13.73 -16.80 50.70
N VAL A 34 -14.06 -16.22 49.56
CA VAL A 34 -15.36 -16.39 48.90
C VAL A 34 -15.18 -17.47 47.84
N VAL A 35 -15.74 -18.65 48.08
CA VAL A 35 -15.85 -19.71 47.09
C VAL A 35 -16.89 -19.27 46.05
N GLN A 36 -16.43 -18.93 44.84
CA GLN A 36 -17.33 -18.66 43.72
C GLN A 36 -17.86 -19.98 43.13
N PRO A 37 -19.18 -20.09 42.84
CA PRO A 37 -19.73 -21.23 42.12
C PRO A 37 -19.14 -21.31 40.70
N LYS A 38 -18.68 -22.49 40.29
CA LYS A 38 -18.24 -22.75 38.92
C LYS A 38 -19.43 -22.63 37.97
N THR A 39 -19.42 -21.59 37.13
CA THR A 39 -20.33 -21.47 35.99
C THR A 39 -20.07 -22.63 35.01
N PRO A 40 -21.09 -23.30 34.47
CA PRO A 40 -20.88 -24.33 33.45
C PRO A 40 -20.22 -23.69 32.22
N VAL A 41 -19.05 -24.22 31.83
CA VAL A 41 -18.38 -23.83 30.59
C VAL A 41 -19.27 -24.24 29.42
N ALA A 42 -19.89 -23.26 28.76
CA ALA A 42 -20.56 -23.48 27.48
C ALA A 42 -19.56 -24.11 26.51
N LYS A 43 -19.99 -25.18 25.80
CA LYS A 43 -19.18 -25.82 24.76
C LYS A 43 -18.77 -24.75 23.74
N ILE A 44 -17.47 -24.49 23.64
CA ILE A 44 -16.90 -23.62 22.61
C ILE A 44 -17.33 -24.21 21.26
N PRO A 45 -18.03 -23.46 20.39
CA PRO A 45 -18.31 -23.90 19.03
C PRO A 45 -16.98 -24.28 18.37
N ASN A 46 -16.93 -25.43 17.68
CA ASN A 46 -15.74 -25.91 16.97
C ASN A 46 -15.01 -24.74 16.29
N GLU A 47 -13.90 -24.30 16.87
CA GLU A 47 -13.12 -23.17 16.34
C GLU A 47 -12.61 -23.62 14.98
N LYS A 48 -12.90 -22.86 13.93
CA LYS A 48 -12.42 -23.19 12.58
C LYS A 48 -10.88 -23.36 12.65
N PRO A 49 -10.30 -24.35 11.96
CA PRO A 49 -8.86 -24.57 11.97
C PRO A 49 -8.10 -23.29 11.64
N LYS A 50 -7.07 -22.98 12.43
CA LYS A 50 -6.24 -21.78 12.24
C LYS A 50 -5.44 -21.92 10.93
N PRO A 51 -5.21 -20.82 10.18
CA PRO A 51 -4.43 -20.86 8.95
C PRO A 51 -2.99 -21.35 9.22
N GLN A 52 -2.48 -22.23 8.38
CA GLN A 52 -1.09 -22.69 8.45
C GLN A 52 -0.14 -21.76 7.69
N ILE A 53 1.08 -21.65 8.19
CA ILE A 53 2.18 -20.91 7.55
C ILE A 53 3.11 -21.93 6.88
N THR A 54 3.49 -21.68 5.63
CA THR A 54 4.53 -22.45 4.93
C THR A 54 5.82 -21.66 4.84
N HIS A 55 6.92 -22.38 4.65
CA HIS A 55 8.26 -21.82 4.54
C HIS A 55 8.85 -22.22 3.18
N GLU A 56 9.06 -21.26 2.29
CA GLU A 56 9.69 -21.47 0.98
C GLU A 56 10.84 -20.46 0.80
N GLY A 57 12.02 -20.93 0.41
CA GLY A 57 13.18 -20.06 0.17
C GLY A 57 13.63 -19.22 1.38
N GLY A 58 13.29 -19.63 2.61
CA GLY A 58 13.60 -18.87 3.84
C GLY A 58 12.61 -17.75 4.16
N VAL A 59 11.47 -17.73 3.47
CA VAL A 59 10.40 -16.75 3.65
C VAL A 59 9.13 -17.45 4.12
N ASP A 60 8.41 -16.83 5.07
CA ASP A 60 7.14 -17.33 5.57
C ASP A 60 5.98 -16.84 4.69
N PHE A 61 5.01 -17.70 4.40
CA PHE A 61 3.81 -17.41 3.62
C PHE A 61 2.54 -17.96 4.27
N PHE A 62 1.39 -17.34 4.02
CA PHE A 62 0.09 -17.95 4.29
C PHE A 62 -0.42 -18.61 3.00
N THR A 63 -0.75 -19.89 3.04
CA THR A 63 -1.20 -20.65 1.84
C THR A 63 -2.71 -20.82 1.75
N THR A 64 -3.43 -20.44 2.79
CA THR A 64 -4.90 -20.62 2.86
C THR A 64 -5.60 -19.28 2.69
N ASN A 65 -6.55 -19.23 1.76
CA ASN A 65 -7.45 -18.10 1.62
C ASN A 65 -8.43 -18.07 2.80
N ILE A 66 -8.32 -17.05 3.66
CA ILE A 66 -9.28 -16.77 4.73
C ILE A 66 -9.98 -15.43 4.55
N ALA A 67 -9.92 -14.88 3.34
CA ALA A 67 -10.65 -13.67 2.98
C ALA A 67 -12.16 -13.97 2.94
N ASP A 68 -12.92 -12.98 3.39
CA ASP A 68 -14.37 -12.91 3.28
C ASP A 68 -14.71 -11.51 2.78
N ALA A 69 -14.83 -11.37 1.45
CA ALA A 69 -15.09 -10.11 0.78
C ALA A 69 -16.42 -9.46 1.23
N THR A 70 -17.37 -10.25 1.73
CA THR A 70 -18.65 -9.73 2.25
C THR A 70 -18.50 -8.98 3.57
N LYS A 71 -17.38 -9.20 4.28
CA LYS A 71 -17.04 -8.56 5.55
C LYS A 71 -15.92 -7.53 5.41
N ASN A 72 -15.52 -7.19 4.18
CA ASN A 72 -14.32 -6.39 3.90
C ASN A 72 -13.05 -6.97 4.57
N ASN A 73 -13.03 -8.30 4.78
CA ASN A 73 -11.89 -9.03 5.29
C ASN A 73 -11.13 -9.57 4.09
N ASN A 74 -10.00 -8.96 3.77
CA ASN A 74 -9.27 -9.30 2.54
C ASN A 74 -8.05 -10.16 2.87
N THR A 75 -8.14 -11.04 3.89
CA THR A 75 -7.00 -11.85 4.33
C THR A 75 -6.63 -12.91 3.31
N ILE A 76 -5.82 -12.50 2.34
CA ILE A 76 -4.84 -13.35 1.68
C ILE A 76 -3.49 -12.69 1.98
N SER A 77 -2.49 -13.44 2.44
CA SER A 77 -1.11 -12.94 2.45
C SER A 77 -0.43 -13.53 1.24
N TYR A 78 -0.69 -12.98 0.06
CA TYR A 78 0.15 -13.28 -1.10
C TYR A 78 1.48 -12.56 -0.89
N GLY A 79 2.55 -13.32 -0.68
CA GLY A 79 3.90 -12.79 -0.51
C GLY A 79 4.51 -13.03 0.88
N SER A 80 5.75 -12.59 0.99
CA SER A 80 6.63 -12.73 2.16
C SER A 80 6.04 -12.08 3.40
N ILE A 81 5.91 -12.81 4.52
CA ILE A 81 5.61 -12.20 5.83
C ILE A 81 6.84 -11.41 6.29
N VAL A 82 6.85 -10.11 6.00
CA VAL A 82 7.81 -9.17 6.57
C VAL A 82 7.52 -9.01 8.06
N SER A 83 8.45 -9.40 8.91
CA SER A 83 8.28 -9.40 10.37
C SER A 83 9.55 -8.98 11.09
N ALA A 84 9.41 -8.41 12.27
CA ALA A 84 10.53 -7.97 13.08
C ALA A 84 11.38 -9.16 13.56
N LYS A 85 12.68 -8.94 13.70
CA LYS A 85 13.64 -9.88 14.30
C LYS A 85 14.39 -9.21 15.47
N PRO A 86 13.70 -8.88 16.57
CA PRO A 86 14.33 -8.25 17.73
C PRO A 86 15.38 -9.18 18.38
N ALA A 87 16.52 -8.62 18.76
CA ALA A 87 17.56 -9.37 19.47
C ALA A 87 17.04 -9.87 20.83
N GLY A 88 17.28 -11.15 21.14
CA GLY A 88 16.86 -11.76 22.40
C GLY A 88 15.39 -12.17 22.50
N TYR A 89 14.57 -11.91 21.47
CA TYR A 89 13.14 -12.26 21.47
C TYR A 89 12.75 -13.03 20.21
N LYS A 90 11.74 -13.92 20.33
CA LYS A 90 11.18 -14.67 19.22
C LYS A 90 9.81 -14.11 18.85
N VAL A 91 9.66 -13.60 17.63
CA VAL A 91 8.35 -13.30 17.06
C VAL A 91 7.71 -14.61 16.58
N VAL A 92 6.55 -14.95 17.12
CA VAL A 92 5.81 -16.17 16.78
C VAL A 92 4.64 -15.83 15.85
N LYS A 93 4.44 -16.63 14.80
CA LYS A 93 3.44 -16.36 13.75
C LYS A 93 2.36 -17.43 13.64
N THR A 94 2.49 -18.52 14.39
CA THR A 94 1.79 -19.78 14.17
C THR A 94 0.29 -19.77 14.53
N TYR A 95 -0.22 -18.78 15.29
CA TYR A 95 -1.54 -18.92 15.92
C TYR A 95 -2.45 -17.68 16.00
N PHE A 96 -2.06 -16.51 15.48
CA PHE A 96 -2.80 -15.26 15.73
C PHE A 96 -2.90 -14.28 14.53
N PRO A 97 -3.33 -14.69 13.32
CA PRO A 97 -3.69 -13.71 12.29
C PRO A 97 -4.96 -12.95 12.72
N ALA A 98 -4.94 -11.62 12.61
CA ALA A 98 -6.10 -10.79 12.90
C ALA A 98 -7.13 -10.88 11.75
N LEU A 99 -8.41 -11.03 12.08
CA LEU A 99 -9.49 -10.99 11.07
C LEU A 99 -9.72 -9.57 10.51
N GLY A 100 -9.48 -8.55 11.34
CA GLY A 100 -9.63 -7.14 10.96
C GLY A 100 -8.41 -6.64 10.21
N GLN A 101 -8.28 -6.99 8.94
CA GLN A 101 -7.22 -6.50 8.06
C GLN A 101 -7.65 -6.44 6.60
N ASN A 102 -6.92 -5.64 5.83
CA ASN A 102 -7.02 -5.55 4.38
C ASN A 102 -5.64 -5.23 3.79
N PHE A 103 -5.58 -5.20 2.46
CA PHE A 103 -4.37 -4.80 1.74
C PHE A 103 -4.16 -3.29 1.77
N ARG A 104 -2.89 -2.89 1.81
CA ARG A 104 -2.51 -1.48 1.63
C ARG A 104 -2.67 -1.05 0.17
N GLN A 105 -2.43 -1.97 -0.76
CA GLN A 105 -2.57 -1.80 -2.21
C GLN A 105 -4.05 -1.80 -2.58
N ARG A 106 -4.63 -0.62 -2.66
CA ARG A 106 -6.06 -0.36 -2.94
C ARG A 106 -6.30 0.10 -4.37
N TYR A 107 -5.23 0.49 -5.08
CA TYR A 107 -5.26 1.12 -6.39
C TYR A 107 -4.25 0.49 -7.33
N LEU A 108 -4.59 0.42 -8.60
CA LEU A 108 -3.65 0.15 -9.69
C LEU A 108 -3.64 1.37 -10.60
N ILE A 109 -2.48 1.99 -10.79
CA ILE A 109 -2.35 3.20 -11.60
C ILE A 109 -1.42 2.90 -12.77
N LEU A 110 -1.93 3.12 -13.97
CA LEU A 110 -1.18 2.97 -15.21
C LEU A 110 -0.47 4.29 -15.57
N HIS A 111 0.67 4.18 -16.23
CA HIS A 111 1.55 5.28 -16.67
C HIS A 111 2.11 4.93 -18.07
N TYR A 112 2.49 5.95 -18.84
CA TYR A 112 3.43 5.76 -19.94
C TYR A 112 4.71 6.53 -19.67
N THR A 113 5.83 6.03 -20.19
CA THR A 113 7.14 6.57 -19.83
C THR A 113 7.53 7.84 -20.61
N ALA A 114 6.97 8.05 -21.81
CA ALA A 114 7.42 9.05 -22.78
C ALA A 114 8.91 8.90 -23.15
N LEU A 115 9.45 7.69 -23.02
CA LEU A 115 10.87 7.37 -23.16
C LEU A 115 11.02 6.00 -23.84
N PRO A 116 12.14 5.74 -24.54
CA PRO A 116 12.50 4.39 -25.00
C PRO A 116 12.86 3.48 -23.81
N ASP A 117 12.97 2.17 -24.06
CA ASP A 117 13.20 1.14 -23.03
C ASP A 117 14.40 1.40 -22.13
N ASP A 118 15.57 1.65 -22.72
CA ASP A 118 16.85 1.88 -22.03
C ASP A 118 16.76 3.08 -21.06
N LYS A 119 16.19 4.19 -21.54
CA LYS A 119 15.99 5.40 -20.75
C LYS A 119 14.91 5.21 -19.68
N SER A 120 13.85 4.47 -19.99
CA SER A 120 12.78 4.17 -19.04
C SER A 120 13.32 3.40 -17.83
N VAL A 121 14.13 2.37 -18.05
CA VAL A 121 14.80 1.62 -16.99
C VAL A 121 15.71 2.54 -16.17
N ALA A 122 16.56 3.33 -16.82
CA ALA A 122 17.49 4.23 -16.12
C ALA A 122 16.76 5.26 -15.24
N VAL A 123 15.72 5.92 -15.77
CA VAL A 123 14.93 6.91 -15.02
C VAL A 123 14.24 6.26 -13.82
N LEU A 124 13.57 5.13 -14.01
CA LEU A 124 12.76 4.48 -12.98
C LEU A 124 13.58 3.74 -11.90
N THR A 125 14.90 3.60 -12.09
CA THR A 125 15.78 2.90 -11.14
C THR A 125 16.87 3.79 -10.53
N GLN A 126 17.24 4.91 -11.17
CA GLN A 126 18.38 5.73 -10.78
C GLN A 126 18.02 7.19 -10.45
N GLN A 127 16.75 7.58 -10.59
CA GLN A 127 16.28 8.93 -10.30
C GLN A 127 15.24 8.95 -9.16
N GLU A 128 14.59 10.11 -8.96
CA GLU A 128 13.62 10.33 -7.87
C GLU A 128 12.22 9.74 -8.14
N VAL A 129 12.00 9.22 -9.34
CA VAL A 129 10.74 8.55 -9.72
C VAL A 129 10.97 7.06 -9.91
N SER A 130 9.96 6.26 -9.59
CA SER A 130 10.00 4.81 -9.73
C SER A 130 8.60 4.24 -9.88
N ALA A 131 8.50 3.03 -10.45
CA ALA A 131 7.28 2.27 -10.56
C ALA A 131 7.47 0.86 -9.99
N HIS A 132 6.39 0.16 -9.71
CA HIS A 132 6.49 -1.24 -9.27
C HIS A 132 6.87 -2.13 -10.46
N TYR A 133 6.25 -1.88 -11.60
CA TYR A 133 6.47 -2.62 -12.83
C TYR A 133 6.76 -1.69 -14.01
N LEU A 134 7.62 -2.16 -14.93
CA LEU A 134 7.83 -1.59 -16.25
C LEU A 134 7.53 -2.65 -17.30
N VAL A 135 6.56 -2.35 -18.18
CA VAL A 135 6.26 -3.14 -19.37
C VAL A 135 7.07 -2.56 -20.53
N ASN A 136 8.08 -3.32 -20.95
CA ASN A 136 8.96 -2.96 -22.07
C ASN A 136 8.19 -2.93 -23.40
N ASN A 137 8.80 -2.38 -24.44
CA ASN A 137 8.33 -2.44 -25.82
C ASN A 137 9.20 -3.39 -26.66
N THR A 138 9.78 -4.41 -26.02
CA THR A 138 10.49 -5.50 -26.68
C THR A 138 9.51 -6.64 -26.92
N GLY A 139 9.62 -7.32 -28.07
CA GLY A 139 8.74 -8.45 -28.44
C GLY A 139 8.97 -9.74 -27.65
N ASP A 140 9.64 -9.66 -26.50
CA ASP A 140 9.81 -10.77 -25.57
C ASP A 140 8.58 -10.92 -24.64
N ASN A 141 8.63 -11.87 -23.71
CA ASN A 141 7.59 -12.06 -22.69
C ASN A 141 8.01 -11.53 -21.31
N GLU A 142 8.92 -10.55 -21.26
CA GLU A 142 9.43 -10.00 -20.01
C GLU A 142 8.60 -8.80 -19.53
N ILE A 143 8.50 -8.68 -18.21
CA ILE A 143 7.98 -7.54 -17.46
C ILE A 143 8.95 -7.32 -16.32
N TYR A 144 9.46 -6.10 -16.16
CA TYR A 144 10.44 -5.81 -15.12
C TYR A 144 9.75 -5.38 -13.83
N GLN A 145 10.02 -6.07 -12.74
CA GLN A 145 9.66 -5.60 -11.39
C GLN A 145 10.80 -4.75 -10.84
N LEU A 146 10.55 -3.46 -10.67
CA LEU A 146 11.57 -2.50 -10.19
C LEU A 146 11.45 -2.24 -8.68
N VAL A 147 10.23 -2.30 -8.15
CA VAL A 147 9.94 -2.12 -6.72
C VAL A 147 8.99 -3.21 -6.26
N ASP A 148 9.33 -3.87 -5.14
CA ASP A 148 8.46 -4.82 -4.44
C ASP A 148 7.10 -4.17 -4.11
N GLU A 149 5.99 -4.86 -4.36
CA GLU A 149 4.63 -4.36 -4.12
C GLU A 149 4.36 -3.99 -2.64
N ASN A 150 5.13 -4.52 -1.68
CA ASN A 150 5.09 -4.16 -0.26
C ASN A 150 5.90 -2.91 0.09
N LYS A 151 6.61 -2.32 -0.88
CA LYS A 151 7.30 -1.05 -0.75
C LYS A 151 6.52 0.04 -1.49
N ARG A 152 6.88 1.29 -1.22
CA ARG A 152 6.30 2.46 -1.87
C ARG A 152 7.14 2.86 -3.07
N ALA A 153 6.63 2.67 -4.29
CA ALA A 153 7.20 3.31 -5.48
C ALA A 153 6.74 4.78 -5.61
N TYR A 154 7.52 5.61 -6.30
CA TYR A 154 7.28 7.05 -6.44
C TYR A 154 6.78 7.40 -7.84
N HIS A 155 5.53 7.05 -8.15
CA HIS A 155 4.93 7.18 -9.49
C HIS A 155 3.76 8.17 -9.57
N ALA A 156 2.85 8.16 -8.60
CA ALA A 156 1.63 8.99 -8.61
C ALA A 156 1.92 10.48 -8.34
N GLY A 157 2.89 10.79 -7.48
CA GLY A 157 3.18 12.16 -7.02
C GLY A 157 1.98 12.79 -6.29
N VAL A 158 1.82 14.11 -6.40
CA VAL A 158 0.61 14.80 -5.91
C VAL A 158 -0.59 14.29 -6.71
N SER A 159 -1.48 13.60 -6.00
CA SER A 159 -2.56 12.78 -6.58
C SER A 159 -3.74 12.66 -5.62
N SER A 160 -4.93 12.49 -6.18
CA SER A 160 -6.15 12.22 -5.42
C SER A 160 -7.16 11.43 -6.24
N TRP A 161 -7.88 10.52 -5.59
CA TRP A 161 -9.05 9.84 -6.15
C TRP A 161 -10.13 9.74 -5.10
N ARG A 162 -11.30 10.31 -5.38
CA ARG A 162 -12.38 10.48 -4.38
C ARG A 162 -11.84 11.15 -3.11
N SER A 163 -11.98 10.52 -1.95
CA SER A 163 -11.49 11.04 -0.66
C SER A 163 -10.02 10.74 -0.39
N ASP A 164 -9.39 9.86 -1.16
CA ASP A 164 -8.00 9.44 -0.93
C ASP A 164 -7.02 10.40 -1.62
N LYS A 165 -5.87 10.62 -0.99
CA LYS A 165 -4.78 11.49 -1.47
C LYS A 165 -3.45 10.76 -1.33
N ASN A 166 -2.41 11.26 -1.99
CA ASN A 166 -1.04 10.70 -1.94
C ASN A 166 -1.01 9.22 -2.35
N LEU A 167 -1.51 8.93 -3.55
CA LEU A 167 -1.84 7.54 -3.91
C LEU A 167 -0.64 6.59 -3.95
N ASN A 168 0.60 7.09 -4.07
CA ASN A 168 1.83 6.30 -3.88
C ASN A 168 1.78 5.37 -2.65
N ASP A 169 1.13 5.79 -1.57
CA ASP A 169 1.10 5.05 -0.31
C ASP A 169 0.20 3.81 -0.37
N THR A 170 -0.72 3.75 -1.33
CA THR A 170 -1.78 2.73 -1.42
C THR A 170 -1.99 2.21 -2.83
N SER A 171 -1.05 2.43 -3.75
CA SER A 171 -1.17 2.02 -5.15
C SER A 171 0.01 1.20 -5.62
N ILE A 172 -0.27 0.30 -6.56
CA ILE A 172 0.73 -0.27 -7.45
C ILE A 172 0.78 0.56 -8.73
N GLY A 173 1.98 0.76 -9.25
CA GLY A 173 2.25 1.60 -10.42
C GLY A 173 2.85 0.75 -11.54
N ILE A 174 2.23 0.77 -12.71
CA ILE A 174 2.73 0.13 -13.93
C ILE A 174 3.11 1.23 -14.92
N GLU A 175 4.39 1.29 -15.28
CA GLU A 175 4.89 2.10 -16.39
C GLU A 175 4.91 1.27 -17.67
N ILE A 176 4.45 1.85 -18.77
CA ILE A 176 4.43 1.20 -20.08
C ILE A 176 5.31 2.02 -21.02
N VAL A 177 6.31 1.38 -21.62
CA VAL A 177 7.21 2.05 -22.58
C VAL A 177 6.41 2.52 -23.78
N ASN A 178 6.21 3.83 -23.91
CA ASN A 178 5.48 4.43 -25.02
C ASN A 178 5.93 5.89 -25.17
N ALA A 179 5.95 6.39 -26.42
CA ALA A 179 6.44 7.73 -26.74
C ALA A 179 5.53 8.88 -26.26
N GLY A 180 4.34 8.57 -25.71
CA GLY A 180 3.35 9.56 -25.30
C GLY A 180 2.71 10.25 -26.52
N PHE A 181 2.49 11.55 -26.43
CA PHE A 181 1.98 12.34 -27.56
C PHE A 181 3.03 13.22 -28.20
N ARG A 182 2.85 13.47 -29.50
CA ARG A 182 3.47 14.57 -30.23
C ARG A 182 2.42 15.55 -30.68
N THR A 183 2.81 16.81 -30.87
CA THR A 183 1.95 17.82 -31.48
C THR A 183 2.23 17.88 -32.97
N ASP A 184 1.18 17.75 -33.79
CA ASP A 184 1.30 17.87 -35.24
C ASP A 184 1.32 19.34 -35.72
N SER A 185 1.44 19.54 -37.03
CA SER A 185 1.46 20.88 -37.64
C SER A 185 0.15 21.66 -37.43
N ALA A 186 -0.96 20.98 -37.15
CA ALA A 186 -2.25 21.58 -36.84
C ALA A 186 -2.44 21.84 -35.33
N LYS A 187 -1.38 21.70 -34.53
CA LYS A 187 -1.39 21.83 -33.06
C LYS A 187 -2.28 20.78 -32.36
N THR A 188 -2.58 19.67 -33.02
CA THR A 188 -3.34 18.56 -32.45
C THR A 188 -2.40 17.58 -31.77
N ARG A 189 -2.82 17.04 -30.62
CA ARG A 189 -2.07 15.99 -29.94
C ARG A 189 -2.37 14.65 -30.61
N VAL A 190 -1.31 13.96 -31.02
CA VAL A 190 -1.37 12.61 -31.59
C VAL A 190 -0.59 11.69 -30.66
N PHE A 191 -1.30 10.75 -30.03
CA PHE A 191 -0.70 9.77 -29.12
C PHE A 191 -0.15 8.58 -29.89
N ALA A 192 1.00 8.06 -29.45
CA ALA A 192 1.55 6.81 -29.97
C ALA A 192 0.68 5.63 -29.51
N ALA A 193 0.33 4.75 -30.45
CA ALA A 193 -0.38 3.52 -30.12
C ALA A 193 0.50 2.59 -29.27
N PHE A 194 -0.13 1.83 -28.36
CA PHE A 194 0.50 0.69 -27.71
C PHE A 194 0.43 -0.52 -28.65
N SER A 195 1.45 -1.39 -28.63
CA SER A 195 1.41 -2.63 -29.40
C SER A 195 0.46 -3.65 -28.76
N ASP A 196 -0.07 -4.57 -29.56
CA ASP A 196 -0.94 -5.65 -29.05
C ASP A 196 -0.26 -6.49 -27.96
N ASP A 197 1.05 -6.70 -28.07
CA ASP A 197 1.81 -7.47 -27.11
C ASP A 197 1.97 -6.72 -25.78
N GLN A 198 2.18 -5.40 -25.81
CA GLN A 198 2.13 -4.57 -24.60
C GLN A 198 0.75 -4.62 -23.94
N ILE A 199 -0.34 -4.52 -24.71
CA ILE A 199 -1.70 -4.61 -24.17
C ILE A 199 -1.94 -5.97 -23.50
N LYS A 200 -1.49 -7.08 -24.11
CA LYS A 200 -1.58 -8.42 -23.50
C LYS A 200 -0.76 -8.52 -22.22
N LYS A 201 0.48 -8.02 -22.20
CA LYS A 201 1.35 -7.99 -21.02
C LYS A 201 0.68 -7.23 -19.86
N VAL A 202 0.21 -6.01 -20.14
CA VAL A 202 -0.48 -5.17 -19.15
C VAL A 202 -1.76 -5.84 -18.66
N ALA A 203 -2.56 -6.42 -19.54
CA ALA A 203 -3.81 -7.08 -19.15
C ALA A 203 -3.56 -8.30 -18.25
N ALA A 204 -2.56 -9.14 -18.58
CA ALA A 204 -2.18 -10.28 -17.76
C ALA A 204 -1.67 -9.84 -16.38
N LEU A 205 -0.76 -8.86 -16.35
CA LEU A 205 -0.20 -8.30 -15.11
C LEU A 205 -1.27 -7.65 -14.24
N ALA A 206 -2.09 -6.78 -14.81
CA ALA A 206 -3.16 -6.10 -14.09
C ALA A 206 -4.16 -7.11 -13.51
N LYS A 207 -4.57 -8.12 -14.28
CA LYS A 207 -5.49 -9.15 -13.82
C LYS A 207 -4.95 -9.90 -12.61
N ASP A 208 -3.66 -10.26 -12.61
CA ASP A 208 -3.00 -10.91 -11.47
C ASP A 208 -3.03 -10.01 -10.22
N ILE A 209 -2.55 -8.76 -10.35
CA ILE A 209 -2.51 -7.77 -9.25
C ILE A 209 -3.91 -7.52 -8.67
N ILE A 210 -4.88 -7.24 -9.55
CA ILE A 210 -6.27 -6.96 -9.18
C ILE A 210 -6.87 -8.14 -8.40
N THR A 211 -6.59 -9.36 -8.86
CA THR A 211 -7.11 -10.58 -8.21
C THR A 211 -6.46 -10.80 -6.84
N ARG A 212 -5.13 -10.69 -6.74
CA ARG A 212 -4.40 -10.91 -5.47
C ARG A 212 -4.78 -9.89 -4.41
N TYR A 213 -4.88 -8.61 -4.78
CA TYR A 213 -5.17 -7.51 -3.86
C TYR A 213 -6.66 -7.15 -3.76
N GLN A 214 -7.52 -7.84 -4.53
CA GLN A 214 -8.97 -7.59 -4.57
C GLN A 214 -9.29 -6.12 -4.88
N ILE A 215 -8.54 -5.52 -5.81
CA ILE A 215 -8.70 -4.11 -6.19
C ILE A 215 -10.03 -3.96 -6.96
N PRO A 216 -10.97 -3.11 -6.51
CA PRO A 216 -12.20 -2.88 -7.25
C PRO A 216 -11.89 -2.30 -8.64
N ALA A 217 -12.65 -2.68 -9.67
CA ALA A 217 -12.43 -2.19 -11.03
C ALA A 217 -12.38 -0.64 -11.12
N THR A 218 -13.17 0.06 -10.29
CA THR A 218 -13.16 1.54 -10.23
C THR A 218 -11.93 2.17 -9.58
N ASN A 219 -10.96 1.35 -9.17
CA ASN A 219 -9.67 1.74 -8.61
C ASN A 219 -8.50 1.33 -9.53
N VAL A 220 -8.80 0.89 -10.75
CA VAL A 220 -7.84 0.75 -11.85
C VAL A 220 -7.94 2.04 -12.67
N LEU A 221 -6.91 2.87 -12.60
CA LEU A 221 -6.96 4.28 -12.99
C LEU A 221 -5.80 4.66 -13.90
N ALA A 222 -6.03 5.68 -14.71
CA ALA A 222 -4.99 6.43 -15.40
C ALA A 222 -4.20 7.32 -14.41
N HIS A 223 -2.99 7.75 -14.76
CA HIS A 223 -2.34 8.86 -14.05
C HIS A 223 -3.14 10.16 -14.25
N SER A 224 -3.75 10.31 -15.42
CA SER A 224 -4.62 11.43 -15.78
C SER A 224 -5.88 11.50 -14.90
N ASP A 225 -6.44 10.37 -14.45
CA ASP A 225 -7.60 10.35 -13.55
C ASP A 225 -7.31 10.97 -12.18
N ILE A 226 -6.10 10.74 -11.67
CA ILE A 226 -5.71 11.10 -10.29
C ILE A 226 -4.95 12.43 -10.20
N ALA A 227 -4.51 12.95 -11.35
CA ALA A 227 -3.72 14.17 -11.48
C ALA A 227 -4.10 14.95 -12.75
N ALA A 228 -5.40 15.10 -13.00
CA ALA A 228 -5.99 15.61 -14.25
C ALA A 228 -5.43 16.94 -14.77
N THR A 229 -4.99 17.84 -13.88
CA THR A 229 -4.43 19.13 -14.29
C THR A 229 -2.94 19.06 -14.68
N ARG A 230 -2.26 17.95 -14.37
CA ARG A 230 -0.80 17.79 -14.51
C ARG A 230 -0.42 16.68 -15.49
N LYS A 231 -1.21 15.62 -15.58
CA LYS A 231 -0.85 14.37 -16.26
C LYS A 231 -1.84 14.02 -17.37
N GLN A 232 -1.35 13.35 -18.40
CA GLN A 232 -2.11 12.94 -19.60
C GLN A 232 -1.88 11.46 -19.93
N ASP A 233 -1.20 10.75 -19.05
CA ASP A 233 -0.71 9.39 -19.16
C ASP A 233 -1.59 8.41 -18.39
N PRO A 234 -1.68 7.21 -18.95
CA PRO A 234 -2.58 6.86 -20.03
C PRO A 234 -4.03 6.94 -19.53
#